data_AF-A0A7W9Q2V8-F1
#
_entry.id   AF-A0A7W9Q2V8-F1
#
_cell.length_a   1.000
_cell.length_b   1.000
_cell.length_c   1.000
_cell.angle_alpha   90.00
_cell.angle_beta   90.00
_cell.angle_gamma   90.00
#
_symmetry.space_group_name_H-M   'P 1'
#
loop_
_entity.id
_entity.type
_entity.pdbx_description
1 polymer ?
#
loop_
_entity_poly.entity_id
_entity_poly.type
_entity_poly.pdbx_seq_one_letter_code
_entity_poly.pdbx_strand_id
1 'polypeptide(L)'
;MTERWGDTEAYRQSQGRTASYTKEDWKRITGEMDAIHHRMAGLLAGGVPADSEAAMDVAEEHRRFITGTYYDCGHEMHACLGEMYVADERFTATYEAIRPGLAVYMRDAIVANTARHTTS
;
A
#
# COMPACT_ATOMS: atom_id res chain seq x y z
N MET A 1 8.10 -15.15 -17.19
CA MET A 1 6.98 -14.30 -16.77
C MET A 1 7.45 -13.43 -15.60
N THR A 2 8.47 -12.59 -15.81
CA THR A 2 9.13 -11.84 -14.72
C THR A 2 9.79 -10.56 -15.24
N GLU A 3 9.04 -9.70 -15.94
CA GLU A 3 9.64 -8.50 -16.59
C GLU A 3 8.82 -7.21 -16.45
N ARG A 4 7.75 -7.15 -15.65
CA ARG A 4 6.67 -6.20 -16.01
C ARG A 4 6.37 -4.99 -15.12
N TRP A 5 6.82 -4.84 -13.86
CA TRP A 5 6.09 -3.86 -13.01
C TRP A 5 6.86 -2.92 -12.08
N GLY A 6 8.19 -2.99 -11.98
CA GLY A 6 8.92 -2.12 -11.03
C GLY A 6 10.16 -1.40 -11.54
N ASP A 7 10.82 -1.90 -12.58
CA ASP A 7 12.26 -1.62 -12.69
C ASP A 7 12.64 -0.24 -13.23
N THR A 8 11.89 0.40 -14.13
CA THR A 8 12.55 1.46 -14.92
C THR A 8 12.10 2.89 -14.66
N GLU A 9 10.88 3.21 -14.21
CA GLU A 9 10.48 4.64 -14.06
C GLU A 9 10.03 5.02 -12.64
N ALA A 10 9.13 4.24 -12.03
CA ALA A 10 8.73 4.42 -10.63
C ALA A 10 9.93 4.26 -9.67
N TYR A 11 10.77 3.24 -9.90
CA TYR A 11 12.00 3.03 -9.12
C TYR A 11 13.04 4.14 -9.35
N ARG A 12 13.16 4.69 -10.58
CA ARG A 12 14.04 5.83 -10.87
C ARG A 12 13.54 7.14 -10.23
N GLN A 13 12.23 7.42 -10.29
CA GLN A 13 11.62 8.57 -9.61
C GLN A 13 11.77 8.46 -8.10
N SER A 14 11.52 7.26 -7.55
CA SER A 14 11.67 6.99 -6.13
C SER A 14 13.10 7.23 -5.69
N GLN A 15 14.09 6.62 -6.35
CA GLN A 15 15.50 6.83 -5.99
C GLN A 15 15.91 8.30 -6.03
N GLY A 16 15.41 9.11 -6.98
CA GLY A 16 15.70 10.54 -7.02
C GLY A 16 15.09 11.32 -5.85
N ARG A 17 13.82 11.07 -5.51
CA ARG A 17 13.11 11.75 -4.42
C ARG A 17 13.62 11.32 -3.05
N THR A 18 13.73 10.01 -2.83
CA THR A 18 14.17 9.44 -1.56
C THR A 18 15.67 9.63 -1.32
N ALA A 19 16.49 9.87 -2.35
CA ALA A 19 17.90 10.22 -2.18
C ALA A 19 18.08 11.56 -1.44
N SER A 20 17.10 12.46 -1.52
CA SER A 20 17.13 13.73 -0.78
C SER A 20 16.50 13.63 0.62
N TYR A 21 15.90 12.48 0.96
CA TYR A 21 15.22 12.32 2.24
C TYR A 21 16.22 12.11 3.38
N THR A 22 16.02 12.92 4.41
CA THR A 22 16.81 12.83 5.63
C THR A 22 16.31 11.68 6.50
N LYS A 23 17.08 11.32 7.53
CA LYS A 23 16.62 10.33 8.53
C LYS A 23 15.31 10.75 9.20
N GLU A 24 15.06 12.04 9.36
CA GLU A 24 13.82 12.56 9.93
C GLU A 24 12.63 12.38 8.97
N ASP A 25 12.84 12.58 7.67
CA ASP A 25 11.82 12.29 6.66
C ASP A 25 11.47 10.80 6.67
N TRP A 26 12.47 9.92 6.66
CA TRP A 26 12.25 8.48 6.76
C TRP A 26 11.49 8.08 8.01
N LYS A 27 11.78 8.71 9.16
CA LYS A 27 11.07 8.45 10.42
C LYS A 27 9.60 8.88 10.32
N ARG A 28 9.33 10.06 9.77
CA ARG A 28 7.97 10.56 9.54
C ARG A 28 7.21 9.64 8.59
N ILE A 29 7.83 9.30 7.46
CA ILE A 29 7.28 8.43 6.42
C ILE A 29 6.91 7.05 7.00
N THR A 30 7.83 6.46 7.75
CA THR A 30 7.58 5.16 8.39
C THR A 30 6.45 5.26 9.40
N GLY A 31 6.37 6.34 10.17
CA GLY A 31 5.29 6.57 11.14
C GLY A 31 3.91 6.76 10.49
N GLU A 32 3.84 7.49 9.37
CA GLU A 32 2.59 7.64 8.61
C GLU A 32 2.14 6.30 8.01
N MET A 33 3.06 5.53 7.42
CA MET A 33 2.76 4.20 6.90
C MET A 33 2.28 3.24 7.99
N ASP A 34 2.96 3.24 9.14
CA ASP A 34 2.61 2.42 10.29
C ASP A 34 1.22 2.78 10.85
N ALA A 35 0.88 4.07 10.90
CA ALA A 35 -0.45 4.53 11.29
C ALA A 35 -1.55 4.01 10.33
N ILE A 36 -1.29 4.00 9.03
CA ILE A 36 -2.21 3.44 8.02
C ILE A 36 -2.39 1.92 8.23
N HIS A 37 -1.29 1.18 8.44
CA HIS A 37 -1.35 -0.25 8.73
C HIS A 37 -2.13 -0.54 10.01
N HIS A 38 -1.93 0.25 11.06
CA HIS A 38 -2.67 0.12 12.31
C HIS A 38 -4.16 0.42 12.16
N ARG A 39 -4.54 1.42 11.34
CA ARG A 39 -5.95 1.70 11.01
C ARG A 39 -6.58 0.51 10.29
N MET A 40 -5.92 -0.04 9.27
CA MET A 40 -6.39 -1.24 8.56
C MET A 40 -6.52 -2.44 9.49
N ALA A 41 -5.53 -2.65 10.36
CA ALA A 41 -5.57 -3.71 11.36
C ALA A 41 -6.74 -3.52 12.34
N GLY A 42 -7.07 -2.28 12.70
CA GLY A 42 -8.24 -1.95 13.52
C GLY A 42 -9.57 -2.26 12.83
N LEU A 43 -9.69 -1.94 11.53
CA LEU A 43 -10.87 -2.29 10.73
C LEU A 43 -11.05 -3.81 10.62
N LEU A 44 -9.97 -4.54 10.34
CA LEU A 44 -9.94 -5.99 10.35
C LEU A 44 -10.30 -6.56 11.73
N ALA A 45 -9.82 -5.95 12.81
CA ALA A 45 -10.20 -6.32 14.19
C ALA A 45 -11.69 -6.15 14.47
N GLY A 46 -12.29 -5.10 13.91
CA GLY A 46 -13.72 -4.82 14.02
C GLY A 46 -14.59 -5.71 13.12
N GLY A 47 -13.99 -6.57 12.29
CA GLY A 47 -14.72 -7.38 11.31
C GLY A 47 -15.29 -6.57 10.16
N VAL A 48 -14.77 -5.36 9.91
CA VAL A 48 -15.15 -4.54 8.75
C VAL A 48 -14.62 -5.23 7.49
N PRO A 49 -15.43 -5.42 6.44
CA PRO A 49 -14.96 -6.08 5.23
C PRO A 49 -14.06 -5.15 4.41
N ALA A 50 -13.13 -5.73 3.64
CA ALA A 50 -12.10 -4.98 2.90
C ALA A 50 -12.68 -4.12 1.75
N ASP A 51 -13.85 -4.49 1.25
CA ASP A 51 -14.63 -3.75 0.24
C ASP A 51 -15.52 -2.66 0.85
N SER A 52 -15.44 -2.44 2.17
CA SER A 52 -16.15 -1.35 2.84
C SER A 52 -15.55 0.00 2.49
N GLU A 53 -16.36 1.05 2.49
CA GLU A 53 -15.89 2.42 2.27
C GLU A 53 -14.79 2.84 3.24
N ALA A 54 -14.86 2.40 4.50
CA ALA A 54 -13.82 2.68 5.48
C ALA A 54 -12.46 2.05 5.12
N ALA A 55 -12.46 0.82 4.60
CA ALA A 55 -11.23 0.13 4.20
C ALA A 55 -10.69 0.69 2.88
N MET A 56 -11.57 1.02 1.93
CA MET A 56 -11.19 1.67 0.68
C MET A 56 -10.62 3.07 0.90
N ASP A 57 -11.17 3.85 1.83
CA ASP A 57 -10.66 5.20 2.16
C ASP A 57 -9.23 5.15 2.73
N VAL A 58 -8.97 4.18 3.62
CA VAL A 58 -7.62 3.95 4.15
C VAL A 58 -6.66 3.41 3.07
N ALA A 59 -7.15 2.57 2.15
CA ALA A 59 -6.36 2.16 0.99
C ALA A 59 -6.02 3.35 0.07
N GLU A 60 -6.96 4.28 -0.15
CA GLU A 60 -6.71 5.50 -0.92
C GLU A 60 -5.72 6.44 -0.20
N GLU A 61 -5.80 6.54 1.13
CA GLU A 61 -4.80 7.26 1.95
C GLU A 61 -3.40 6.66 1.75
N HIS A 62 -3.28 5.33 1.76
CA HIS A 62 -2.04 4.61 1.46
C HIS A 62 -1.52 4.91 0.05
N ARG A 63 -2.40 4.94 -0.97
CA ARG A 63 -2.02 5.29 -2.34
C ARG A 63 -1.46 6.71 -2.44
N ARG A 64 -2.15 7.68 -1.82
CA ARG A 64 -1.76 9.09 -1.81
C ARG A 64 -0.44 9.28 -1.09
N PHE A 65 -0.24 8.55 0.01
CA PHE A 65 1.01 8.53 0.74
C PHE A 65 2.16 8.03 -0.14
N ILE A 66 2.00 6.91 -0.85
CA ILE A 66 3.00 6.40 -1.80
C ILE A 66 3.27 7.42 -2.92
N THR A 67 2.20 8.01 -3.45
CA THR A 67 2.26 9.01 -4.53
C THR A 67 3.05 10.26 -4.15
N GLY A 68 2.82 10.77 -2.94
CA GLY A 68 3.53 11.95 -2.42
C GLY A 68 4.98 11.66 -2.01
N THR A 69 5.25 10.44 -1.56
CA THR A 69 6.53 10.09 -0.91
C THR A 69 7.53 9.43 -1.86
N TYR A 70 7.08 8.45 -2.65
CA TYR A 70 7.96 7.61 -3.45
C TYR A 70 7.86 7.98 -4.93
N TYR A 71 6.70 7.76 -5.54
CA TYR A 71 6.49 7.95 -6.98
C TYR A 71 4.99 8.01 -7.28
N ASP A 72 4.62 8.63 -8.39
CA ASP A 72 3.21 8.67 -8.82
C ASP A 72 2.65 7.26 -9.00
N CYS A 73 1.79 6.84 -8.08
CA CYS A 73 1.23 5.50 -8.02
C CYS A 73 -0.25 5.57 -8.39
N GLY A 74 -0.56 5.22 -9.64
CA GLY A 74 -1.93 5.07 -10.11
C GLY A 74 -2.64 3.90 -9.43
N HIS A 75 -3.97 3.87 -9.51
CA HIS A 75 -4.78 2.81 -8.88
C HIS A 75 -4.41 1.40 -9.38
N GLU A 76 -4.22 1.22 -10.69
CA GLU A 76 -3.81 -0.08 -11.26
C GLU A 76 -2.44 -0.56 -10.73
N MET A 77 -1.49 0.38 -10.59
CA MET A 77 -0.18 0.08 -10.01
C MET A 77 -0.30 -0.29 -8.54
N HIS A 78 -1.17 0.41 -7.80
CA HIS A 78 -1.43 0.13 -6.40
C HIS A 78 -2.05 -1.26 -6.21
N ALA A 79 -3.01 -1.67 -7.05
CA ALA A 79 -3.56 -3.02 -7.04
C ALA A 79 -2.48 -4.09 -7.28
N CYS A 80 -1.58 -3.84 -8.23
CA CYS A 80 -0.46 -4.74 -8.49
C CYS A 80 0.51 -4.85 -7.30
N LEU A 81 0.76 -3.75 -6.57
CA LEU A 81 1.52 -3.76 -5.32
C LEU A 81 0.83 -4.60 -4.23
N GLY A 82 -0.50 -4.48 -4.11
CA GLY A 82 -1.29 -5.27 -3.18
C GLY A 82 -1.14 -6.77 -3.43
N GLU A 83 -1.20 -7.20 -4.70
CA GLU A 83 -0.95 -8.60 -5.08
C GLU A 83 0.48 -9.04 -4.76
N MET A 84 1.48 -8.16 -4.92
CA MET A 84 2.85 -8.46 -4.53
C MET A 84 3.00 -8.73 -3.03
N TYR A 85 2.30 -7.96 -2.18
CA TYR A 85 2.39 -8.13 -0.73
C TYR A 85 1.96 -9.51 -0.25
N VAL A 86 0.99 -10.13 -0.95
CA VAL A 86 0.53 -11.50 -0.69
C VAL A 86 1.30 -12.56 -1.49
N ALA A 87 1.88 -12.19 -2.62
CA ALA A 87 2.67 -13.10 -3.45
C ALA A 87 4.08 -13.34 -2.89
N ASP A 88 4.65 -12.36 -2.17
CA ASP A 88 5.94 -12.48 -1.51
C ASP A 88 5.77 -12.72 0.00
N GLU A 89 6.17 -13.92 0.43
CA GLU A 89 6.04 -14.39 1.80
C GLU A 89 6.75 -13.48 2.83
N ARG A 90 7.81 -12.75 2.43
CA ARG A 90 8.54 -11.85 3.34
C ARG A 90 7.69 -10.63 3.70
N PHE A 91 6.99 -10.08 2.70
CA PHE A 91 6.05 -8.98 2.92
C PHE A 91 4.84 -9.49 3.68
N THR A 92 4.26 -10.61 3.25
CA THR A 92 3.14 -11.26 3.95
C THR A 92 3.46 -11.45 5.42
N ALA A 93 4.61 -12.04 5.77
CA ALA A 93 5.02 -12.27 7.15
C ALA A 93 5.11 -10.97 7.97
N THR A 94 5.50 -9.85 7.36
CA THR A 94 5.56 -8.55 8.03
C THR A 94 4.16 -8.04 8.38
N TYR A 95 3.22 -8.12 7.45
CA TYR A 95 1.83 -7.74 7.68
C TYR A 95 1.13 -8.70 8.64
N GLU A 96 1.37 -10.01 8.52
CA GLU A 96 0.83 -11.03 9.42
C GLU A 96 1.37 -10.91 10.84
N ALA A 97 2.62 -10.45 11.01
CA ALA A 97 3.18 -10.14 12.32
C ALA A 97 2.48 -8.97 13.02
N ILE A 98 1.97 -7.99 12.26
CA ILE A 98 1.13 -6.91 12.80
C ILE A 98 -0.24 -7.49 13.17
N ARG A 99 -0.88 -8.16 12.22
CA ARG A 99 -2.14 -8.86 12.43
C ARG A 99 -2.33 -9.97 11.39
N PRO A 100 -2.70 -11.19 11.82
CA PRO A 100 -2.97 -12.29 10.89
C PRO A 100 -4.10 -11.91 9.93
N GLY A 101 -3.90 -12.16 8.63
CA GLY A 101 -4.83 -11.79 7.57
C GLY A 101 -4.76 -10.33 7.08
N LEU A 102 -3.89 -9.49 7.66
CA LEU A 102 -3.76 -8.08 7.23
C LEU A 102 -3.25 -7.94 5.79
N ALA A 103 -2.32 -8.80 5.36
CA ALA A 103 -1.76 -8.78 4.00
C ALA A 103 -2.86 -8.92 2.94
N VAL A 104 -3.72 -9.94 3.11
CA VAL A 104 -4.84 -10.22 2.22
C VAL A 104 -5.86 -9.10 2.30
N TYR A 105 -6.22 -8.66 3.52
CA TYR A 105 -7.16 -7.58 3.74
C TYR A 105 -6.75 -6.27 3.04
N MET A 106 -5.47 -5.91 3.13
CA MET A 106 -4.93 -4.74 2.47
C MET A 106 -5.01 -4.90 0.94
N ARG A 107 -4.64 -6.04 0.40
CA ARG A 107 -4.75 -6.32 -1.04
C ARG A 107 -6.20 -6.19 -1.52
N ASP A 108 -7.15 -6.80 -0.84
CA ASP A 108 -8.57 -6.72 -1.20
C ASP A 108 -9.11 -5.29 -1.14
N ALA A 109 -8.73 -4.50 -0.13
CA ALA A 109 -9.15 -3.11 -0.01
C ALA A 109 -8.59 -2.22 -1.14
N ILE A 110 -7.35 -2.46 -1.54
CA ILE A 110 -6.72 -1.75 -2.66
C ILE A 110 -7.40 -2.10 -3.99
N VAL A 111 -7.70 -3.39 -4.21
CA VAL A 111 -8.41 -3.84 -5.41
C VAL A 111 -9.82 -3.25 -5.47
N ALA A 112 -10.55 -3.24 -4.34
CA ALA A 112 -11.87 -2.64 -4.24
C ALA A 112 -11.82 -1.12 -4.53
N ASN A 113 -10.86 -0.40 -3.95
CA ASN A 113 -10.65 1.02 -4.23
C ASN A 113 -10.34 1.27 -5.71
N THR A 114 -9.48 0.44 -6.32
CA THR A 114 -9.15 0.53 -7.74
C THR A 114 -10.39 0.34 -8.61
N ALA A 115 -11.18 -0.71 -8.36
CA ALA A 115 -12.41 -0.97 -9.09
C ALA A 115 -13.42 0.20 -8.99
N ARG A 116 -13.51 0.86 -7.83
CA ARG A 116 -14.31 2.07 -7.62
C ARG A 116 -13.88 3.23 -8.52
N HIS A 117 -12.59 3.37 -8.81
CA HIS A 117 -12.02 4.49 -9.56
C HIS A 117 -11.80 4.23 -11.06
N THR A 118 -11.68 2.97 -11.50
CA THR A 118 -11.53 2.61 -12.92
C THR A 118 -12.86 2.64 -13.68
N THR A 119 -14.00 2.70 -12.99
CA THR A 119 -15.35 2.69 -13.60
C THR A 119 -15.87 4.11 -13.91
N SER A 120 -15.02 5.06 -14.32
CA SER A 120 -15.42 6.43 -14.73
C SER A 120 -14.76 6.87 -16.03
#